data_AF-A0A944XLJ1-F1
#
_entry.id   AF-A0A944XLJ1-F1
#
_cell.length_a   1.000
_cell.length_b   1.000
_cell.length_c   1.000
_cell.angle_alpha   90.00
_cell.angle_beta   90.00
_cell.angle_gamma   90.00
#
_symmetry.space_group_name_H-M   'P 1'
#
loop_
_entity.id
_entity.type
_entity.pdbx_description
1 polymer ?
#
loop_
_entity_poly.entity_id
_entity_poly.type
_entity_poly.pdbx_seq_one_letter_code
_entity_poly.pdbx_strand_id
1 'polypeptide(L)'
;MEFGHSLVIIAVLTLSLLRYKTGSLCLACTKHGNKIMSFIIGAAIMLIFLHLLSVVYFEIGSLHPFLILLLPIGFCTFLFIEQHVQHHKRKDIQTEEARTVHLVLSAITGILVGFALIQNTQSSLVDGILLIFVFVLYDLIDTITLHSLHHRKEVVSMKHKLRRVLFSLAPVYGYVIGLLINIPRVIHFGIVAFLTGIILHAIFREIIPEEKRILPLYFSIGVLFFVGLFFLDAFLVS
;
A
#
# COMPACT_ATOMS: atom_id res chain seq x y z
N MET A 1 -8.53 17.55 -18.02
CA MET A 1 -8.12 16.14 -18.20
C MET A 1 -6.60 15.97 -18.19
N GLU A 2 -5.79 16.85 -18.79
CA GLU A 2 -4.32 16.67 -18.84
C GLU A 2 -3.60 16.70 -17.46
N PHE A 3 -4.11 17.47 -16.50
CA PHE A 3 -3.48 17.59 -15.17
C PHE A 3 -3.50 16.28 -14.36
N GLY A 4 -4.56 15.47 -14.52
CA GLY A 4 -4.72 14.21 -13.78
C GLY A 4 -3.72 13.14 -14.20
N HIS A 5 -3.43 13.04 -15.51
CA HIS A 5 -2.46 12.08 -16.02
C HIS A 5 -1.03 12.41 -15.57
N SER A 6 -0.64 13.68 -15.62
CA SER A 6 0.68 14.13 -15.14
C SER A 6 0.89 13.83 -13.65
N LEU A 7 -0.14 14.05 -12.83
CA LEU A 7 -0.11 13.74 -11.40
C LEU A 7 0.08 12.24 -11.15
N VAL A 8 -0.65 11.38 -11.87
CA VAL A 8 -0.52 9.93 -11.74
C VAL A 8 0.85 9.44 -12.19
N ILE A 9 1.42 9.98 -13.26
CA ILE A 9 2.77 9.64 -13.68
C ILE A 9 3.78 9.96 -12.58
N ILE A 10 3.71 11.16 -11.98
CA ILE A 10 4.57 11.54 -10.87
C ILE A 10 4.40 10.58 -9.68
N ALA A 11 3.16 10.20 -9.35
CA ALA A 11 2.89 9.26 -8.27
C ALA A 11 3.47 7.87 -8.53
N VAL A 12 3.26 7.32 -9.74
CA VAL A 12 3.77 6.00 -10.14
C VAL A 12 5.30 5.98 -10.14
N LEU A 13 5.95 7.05 -10.60
CA LEU A 13 7.40 7.20 -10.53
C LEU A 13 7.89 7.30 -9.08
N THR A 14 7.17 8.03 -8.23
CA THR A 14 7.50 8.17 -6.80
C THR A 14 7.40 6.83 -6.08
N LEU A 15 6.32 6.08 -6.30
CA LEU A 15 6.13 4.72 -5.77
C LEU A 15 7.26 3.79 -6.26
N SER A 16 7.56 3.83 -7.55
CA SER A 16 8.62 3.00 -8.13
C SER A 16 9.99 3.31 -7.53
N LEU A 17 10.29 4.59 -7.31
CA LEU A 17 11.52 5.03 -6.66
C LEU A 17 11.58 4.59 -5.18
N LEU A 18 10.45 4.65 -4.47
CA LEU A 18 10.35 4.19 -3.09
C LEU A 18 10.68 2.69 -2.99
N ARG A 19 10.04 1.88 -3.86
CA ARG A 19 10.26 0.43 -3.98
C ARG A 19 11.69 0.07 -4.35
N TYR A 20 12.31 0.85 -5.22
CA TYR A 20 13.72 0.64 -5.56
C TYR A 20 14.60 0.84 -4.32
N LYS A 21 14.30 1.83 -3.48
CA LYS A 21 15.04 2.15 -2.25
C LYS A 21 14.67 1.28 -1.03
N THR A 22 13.73 0.34 -1.14
CA THR A 22 13.27 -0.52 -0.03
C THR A 22 14.38 -1.25 0.73
N GLY A 23 15.42 -1.72 0.05
CA GLY A 23 16.59 -2.35 0.71
C GLY A 23 17.60 -1.38 1.34
N SER A 24 17.42 -0.07 1.24
CA SER A 24 18.31 0.96 1.84
C SER A 24 17.63 1.84 2.89
N LEU A 25 16.29 1.87 2.91
CA LEU A 25 15.52 2.71 3.83
C LEU A 25 15.23 1.95 5.13
N CYS A 26 16.14 2.05 6.11
CA CYS A 26 15.82 1.62 7.47
C CYS A 26 15.26 2.79 8.29
N LEU A 27 13.98 3.12 8.12
CA LEU A 27 13.34 4.13 8.98
C LEU A 27 13.36 3.68 10.45
N ALA A 28 13.16 2.39 10.71
CA ALA A 28 13.17 1.81 12.05
C ALA A 28 14.52 1.88 12.77
N CYS A 29 15.64 1.96 12.04
CA CYS A 29 16.99 2.05 12.61
C CYS A 29 17.34 3.48 13.07
N THR A 30 16.54 4.48 12.70
CA THR A 30 16.79 5.85 13.10
C THR A 30 16.37 6.07 14.56
N LYS A 31 17.04 7.00 15.26
CA LYS A 31 16.72 7.37 16.66
C LYS A 31 15.25 7.80 16.85
N HIS A 32 14.59 8.24 15.79
CA HIS A 32 13.18 8.66 15.78
C HIS A 32 12.27 7.71 14.99
N GLY A 33 12.76 6.52 14.61
CA GLY A 33 12.07 5.58 13.71
C GLY A 33 10.69 5.17 14.22
N ASN A 34 10.59 4.80 15.50
CA ASN A 34 9.32 4.42 16.11
C ASN A 34 8.29 5.57 16.13
N LYS A 35 8.76 6.82 16.27
CA LYS A 35 7.89 8.01 16.26
C LYS A 35 7.31 8.25 14.87
N ILE A 36 8.17 8.23 13.86
CA ILE A 36 7.79 8.42 12.45
C ILE A 36 6.88 7.29 12.01
N MET A 37 7.20 6.04 12.37
CA MET A 37 6.38 4.88 12.07
C MET A 37 4.98 5.00 12.67
N SER A 38 4.90 5.35 13.96
CA SER A 38 3.61 5.51 14.64
C SER A 38 2.74 6.56 13.95
N PHE A 39 3.34 7.69 13.52
CA PHE A 39 2.66 8.71 12.75
C PHE A 39 2.18 8.19 11.38
N ILE A 40 3.04 7.49 10.63
CA ILE A 40 2.70 6.90 9.31
C ILE A 40 1.53 5.92 9.43
N ILE A 41 1.54 5.04 10.43
CA ILE A 41 0.48 4.06 10.66
C ILE A 41 -0.83 4.78 11.02
N GLY A 42 -0.79 5.79 11.89
CA GLY A 42 -1.95 6.61 12.25
C GLY A 42 -2.54 7.39 11.07
N ALA A 43 -1.68 7.94 10.22
CA ALA A 43 -2.10 8.59 8.97
C ALA A 43 -2.73 7.59 8.00
N ALA A 44 -2.10 6.43 7.81
CA ALA A 44 -2.54 5.41 6.85
C ALA A 44 -3.90 4.84 7.23
N ILE A 45 -4.09 4.47 8.52
CA ILE A 45 -5.38 3.95 8.98
C ILE A 45 -6.49 5.00 8.78
N MET A 46 -6.25 6.26 9.14
CA MET A 46 -7.25 7.31 8.98
C MET A 46 -7.65 7.49 7.51
N LEU A 47 -6.66 7.56 6.62
CA LEU A 47 -6.88 7.70 5.19
C LEU A 47 -7.60 6.50 4.57
N ILE A 48 -7.33 5.29 5.05
CA ILE A 48 -8.06 4.11 4.57
C ILE A 48 -9.51 4.18 4.98
N PHE A 49 -9.80 4.49 6.24
CA PHE A 49 -11.18 4.58 6.71
C PHE A 49 -11.96 5.73 6.04
N LEU A 50 -11.36 6.91 5.91
CA LEU A 50 -12.05 8.07 5.31
C LEU A 50 -12.17 7.98 3.80
N HIS A 51 -11.13 7.51 3.12
CA HIS A 51 -11.05 7.60 1.67
C HIS A 51 -11.27 6.25 1.02
N LEU A 52 -10.37 5.28 1.25
CA LEU A 52 -10.41 3.99 0.56
C LEU A 52 -11.69 3.19 0.85
N LEU A 53 -12.11 3.18 2.12
CA LEU A 53 -13.30 2.47 2.56
C LEU A 53 -14.57 3.17 2.10
N SER A 54 -14.59 4.52 2.18
CA SER A 54 -15.69 5.33 1.66
C SER A 54 -15.92 5.07 0.17
N VAL A 55 -14.86 5.13 -0.65
CA VAL A 55 -14.92 4.81 -2.08
C VAL A 55 -15.48 3.40 -2.30
N VAL A 56 -15.01 2.42 -1.53
CA VAL A 56 -15.55 1.04 -1.60
C VAL A 56 -17.03 1.03 -1.24
N TYR A 57 -17.50 1.65 -0.17
CA TYR A 57 -18.91 1.58 0.23
C TYR A 57 -19.85 2.35 -0.72
N PHE A 58 -19.48 3.57 -1.14
CA PHE A 58 -20.36 4.42 -1.96
C PHE A 58 -20.39 4.02 -3.44
N GLU A 59 -19.23 3.78 -4.06
CA GLU A 59 -19.17 3.45 -5.49
C GLU A 59 -19.59 1.99 -5.76
N ILE A 60 -19.31 1.07 -4.84
CA ILE A 60 -19.63 -0.35 -5.04
C ILE A 60 -21.05 -0.67 -4.62
N GLY A 61 -21.53 -0.07 -3.53
CA GLY A 61 -22.89 -0.25 -3.06
C GLY A 61 -23.93 0.16 -4.11
N SER A 62 -23.61 1.15 -4.95
CA SER A 62 -24.45 1.60 -6.05
C SER A 62 -24.36 0.73 -7.30
N LEU A 63 -23.20 0.09 -7.57
CA LEU A 63 -22.99 -0.76 -8.74
C LEU A 63 -23.48 -2.20 -8.53
N HIS A 64 -22.93 -2.91 -7.53
CA HIS A 64 -23.27 -4.29 -7.21
C HIS A 64 -22.88 -4.62 -5.76
N PRO A 65 -23.83 -4.89 -4.86
CA PRO A 65 -23.56 -5.15 -3.45
C PRO A 65 -22.56 -6.29 -3.20
N PHE A 66 -22.52 -7.32 -4.06
CA PHE A 66 -21.64 -8.47 -3.90
C PHE A 66 -20.15 -8.15 -4.07
N LEU A 67 -19.79 -7.10 -4.81
CA LEU A 67 -18.40 -6.69 -4.99
C LEU A 67 -17.76 -6.27 -3.66
N ILE A 68 -18.55 -5.88 -2.66
CA ILE A 68 -18.02 -5.55 -1.33
C ILE A 68 -17.35 -6.75 -0.66
N LEU A 69 -17.74 -7.97 -1.03
CA LEU A 69 -17.13 -9.20 -0.54
C LEU A 69 -15.67 -9.34 -0.98
N LEU A 70 -15.24 -8.65 -2.04
CA LEU A 70 -13.84 -8.66 -2.47
C LEU A 70 -12.91 -8.03 -1.44
N LEU A 71 -13.41 -7.10 -0.62
CA LEU A 71 -12.63 -6.51 0.47
C LEU A 71 -12.21 -7.54 1.53
N PRO A 72 -13.11 -8.27 2.20
CA PRO A 72 -12.71 -9.30 3.14
C PRO A 72 -11.98 -10.45 2.45
N ILE A 73 -12.26 -10.75 1.17
CA ILE A 73 -11.49 -11.75 0.41
C ILE A 73 -10.03 -11.31 0.26
N GLY A 74 -9.77 -10.05 -0.09
CA GLY A 74 -8.40 -9.51 -0.19
C GLY A 74 -7.67 -9.56 1.15
N PHE A 75 -8.35 -9.18 2.23
CA PHE A 75 -7.81 -9.25 3.59
C PHE A 75 -7.45 -10.70 3.98
N CYS A 76 -8.39 -11.64 3.83
CA CYS A 76 -8.20 -13.05 4.19
C CYS A 76 -7.13 -13.72 3.33
N THR A 77 -7.05 -13.39 2.04
CA THR A 77 -6.04 -13.94 1.14
C THR A 77 -4.63 -13.63 1.65
N PHE A 78 -4.36 -12.37 1.98
CA PHE A 78 -3.05 -11.99 2.49
C PHE A 78 -2.79 -12.52 3.90
N LEU A 79 -3.81 -12.56 4.76
CA LEU A 79 -3.72 -13.18 6.07
C LEU A 79 -3.31 -14.65 5.98
N PHE A 80 -3.93 -15.43 5.10
CA PHE A 80 -3.60 -16.85 4.94
C PHE A 80 -2.23 -17.06 4.32
N ILE A 81 -1.84 -16.25 3.34
CA ILE A 81 -0.49 -16.34 2.76
C ILE A 81 0.56 -16.04 3.83
N GLU A 82 0.35 -15.00 4.64
CA GLU A 82 1.26 -14.69 5.75
C GLU A 82 1.32 -15.81 6.78
N GLN A 83 0.17 -16.31 7.24
CA GLN A 83 0.13 -17.42 8.20
C GLN A 83 0.84 -18.66 7.65
N HIS A 84 0.66 -18.97 6.37
CA HIS A 84 1.32 -20.10 5.72
C HIS A 84 2.84 -19.94 5.71
N VAL A 85 3.35 -18.74 5.37
CA VAL A 85 4.77 -18.42 5.42
C VAL A 85 5.32 -18.48 6.84
N GLN A 86 4.57 -18.02 7.85
CA GLN A 86 4.99 -18.03 9.24
C GLN A 86 4.94 -19.43 9.90
N HIS A 87 4.05 -20.32 9.48
CA HIS A 87 3.87 -21.64 10.10
C HIS A 87 5.00 -22.62 9.73
N HIS A 88 5.64 -22.46 8.58
CA HIS A 88 6.66 -23.40 8.11
C HIS A 88 8.06 -23.24 8.75
N LYS A 89 8.25 -22.35 9.75
CA LYS A 89 9.52 -21.96 10.39
C LYS A 89 10.51 -23.11 10.72
N ARG A 90 11.46 -23.39 9.82
CA ARG A 90 12.78 -24.03 10.07
C ARG A 90 13.90 -23.01 9.80
N LYS A 91 14.79 -22.84 10.79
CA LYS A 91 15.52 -21.60 11.12
C LYS A 91 16.56 -21.01 10.11
N ASP A 92 17.03 -21.69 9.06
CA ASP A 92 18.16 -21.17 8.25
C ASP A 92 17.99 -21.14 6.71
N ILE A 93 17.10 -21.96 6.12
CA ILE A 93 16.90 -22.00 4.66
C ILE A 93 15.72 -21.11 4.21
N GLN A 94 14.88 -20.67 5.15
CA GLN A 94 13.57 -20.06 4.87
C GLN A 94 13.48 -18.55 4.79
N THR A 95 14.53 -17.82 5.17
CA THR A 95 14.51 -16.35 5.02
C THR A 95 14.43 -15.94 3.56
N GLU A 96 15.00 -16.71 2.64
CA GLU A 96 14.93 -16.46 1.19
C GLU A 96 13.57 -16.85 0.56
N GLU A 97 12.91 -17.91 1.05
CA GLU A 97 11.57 -18.30 0.58
C GLU A 97 10.51 -17.29 1.02
N ALA A 98 10.46 -16.96 2.31
CA ALA A 98 9.56 -15.95 2.85
C ALA A 98 9.77 -14.58 2.16
N ARG A 99 11.03 -14.22 1.89
CA ARG A 99 11.40 -13.04 1.14
C ARG A 99 10.92 -13.08 -0.30
N THR A 100 11.07 -14.22 -0.98
CA THR A 100 10.60 -14.37 -2.36
C THR A 100 9.08 -14.23 -2.44
N VAL A 101 8.34 -14.86 -1.52
CA VAL A 101 6.89 -14.70 -1.44
C VAL A 101 6.51 -13.24 -1.21
N HIS A 102 7.14 -12.58 -0.24
CA HIS A 102 6.83 -11.17 0.04
C HIS A 102 7.16 -10.24 -1.13
N LEU A 103 8.29 -10.45 -1.83
CA LEU A 103 8.64 -9.71 -3.04
C LEU A 103 7.61 -9.91 -4.16
N VAL A 104 7.15 -11.15 -4.38
CA VAL A 104 6.12 -11.46 -5.39
C VAL A 104 4.79 -10.80 -5.03
N LEU A 105 4.36 -10.87 -3.76
CA LEU A 105 3.14 -10.21 -3.31
C LEU A 105 3.24 -8.69 -3.44
N SER A 106 4.37 -8.11 -3.04
CA SER A 106 4.62 -6.68 -3.20
C SER A 106 4.59 -6.29 -4.69
N ALA A 107 5.12 -7.13 -5.60
CA ALA A 107 5.01 -6.92 -7.05
C ALA A 107 3.56 -6.86 -7.51
N ILE A 108 2.76 -7.85 -7.12
CA ILE A 108 1.36 -7.97 -7.51
C ILE A 108 0.59 -6.74 -6.99
N THR A 109 0.77 -6.37 -5.72
CA THR A 109 0.10 -5.19 -5.16
C THR A 109 0.57 -3.91 -5.83
N GLY A 110 1.83 -3.81 -6.23
CA GLY A 110 2.35 -2.68 -7.00
C GLY A 110 1.66 -2.52 -8.35
N ILE A 111 1.48 -3.63 -9.09
CA ILE A 111 0.75 -3.62 -10.36
C ILE A 111 -0.70 -3.19 -10.12
N LEU A 112 -1.38 -3.74 -9.10
CA LEU A 112 -2.76 -3.37 -8.79
C LEU A 112 -2.89 -1.89 -8.39
N VAL A 113 -1.92 -1.34 -7.63
CA VAL A 113 -1.88 0.08 -7.26
C VAL A 113 -1.72 0.97 -8.49
N GLY A 114 -0.74 0.67 -9.36
CA GLY A 114 -0.51 1.45 -10.58
C GLY A 114 -1.72 1.43 -11.51
N PHE A 115 -2.38 0.28 -11.60
CA PHE A 115 -3.62 0.11 -12.36
C PHE A 115 -4.80 0.89 -11.76
N ALA A 116 -4.98 0.84 -10.43
CA ALA A 116 -6.04 1.57 -9.74
C ALA A 116 -5.88 3.09 -9.84
N LEU A 117 -4.64 3.59 -9.82
CA LEU A 117 -4.33 5.02 -9.91
C LEU A 117 -4.79 5.66 -11.22
N ILE A 118 -4.55 5.01 -12.37
CA ILE A 118 -4.92 5.57 -13.68
C ILE A 118 -6.43 5.53 -13.91
N GLN A 119 -7.14 4.52 -13.39
CA GLN A 119 -8.58 4.43 -13.54
C GLN A 119 -9.35 5.41 -12.63
N ASN A 120 -8.73 5.88 -11.55
CA ASN A 120 -9.31 6.89 -10.65
C ASN A 120 -8.98 8.35 -11.06
N THR A 121 -8.39 8.62 -12.23
CA THR A 121 -8.13 10.01 -12.67
C THR A 121 -9.37 10.83 -13.04
N GLN A 122 -10.57 10.21 -13.01
CA GLN A 122 -11.83 10.88 -13.36
C GLN A 122 -12.54 11.52 -12.15
N SER A 123 -12.07 11.29 -10.92
CA SER A 123 -12.59 11.93 -9.70
C SER A 123 -11.98 13.32 -9.45
N SER A 124 -12.38 13.98 -8.37
CA SER A 124 -11.86 15.31 -8.01
C SER A 124 -10.33 15.29 -7.83
N LEU A 125 -9.66 16.43 -8.02
CA LEU A 125 -8.21 16.54 -7.83
C LEU A 125 -7.78 16.16 -6.41
N VAL A 126 -8.62 16.49 -5.41
CA VAL A 126 -8.36 16.19 -4.00
C VAL A 126 -8.40 14.68 -3.75
N ASP A 127 -9.42 13.99 -4.28
CA ASP A 127 -9.54 12.54 -4.17
C ASP A 127 -8.33 11.83 -4.77
N GLY A 128 -7.88 12.27 -5.94
CA GLY A 128 -6.67 11.73 -6.58
C GLY A 128 -5.42 11.88 -5.72
N ILE A 129 -5.23 13.05 -5.09
CA ILE A 129 -4.09 13.32 -4.20
C ILE A 129 -4.17 12.46 -2.94
N LEU A 130 -5.33 12.36 -2.30
CA LEU A 130 -5.54 11.54 -1.11
C LEU A 130 -5.28 10.06 -1.40
N LEU A 131 -5.77 9.56 -2.55
CA LEU A 131 -5.53 8.19 -2.99
C LEU A 131 -4.04 7.90 -3.20
N ILE A 132 -3.32 8.82 -3.85
CA ILE A 132 -1.86 8.72 -4.02
C ILE A 132 -1.18 8.64 -2.64
N PHE A 133 -1.61 9.49 -1.71
CA PHE A 133 -1.03 9.49 -0.37
C PHE A 133 -1.27 8.17 0.37
N VAL A 134 -2.48 7.59 0.26
CA VAL A 134 -2.78 6.27 0.84
C VAL A 134 -1.80 5.21 0.31
N PHE A 135 -1.60 5.17 -1.01
CA PHE A 135 -0.71 4.19 -1.61
C PHE A 135 0.76 4.42 -1.29
N VAL A 136 1.20 5.67 -1.17
CA VAL A 136 2.57 6.00 -0.73
C VAL A 136 2.80 5.55 0.71
N LEU A 137 1.85 5.79 1.62
CA LEU A 137 1.94 5.31 3.00
C LEU A 137 1.93 3.79 3.08
N TYR A 138 1.06 3.12 2.30
CA TYR A 138 1.05 1.67 2.21
C TYR A 138 2.41 1.13 1.76
N ASP A 139 3.01 1.70 0.72
CA ASP A 139 4.28 1.24 0.17
C ASP A 139 5.46 1.52 1.14
N LEU A 140 5.37 2.60 1.93
CA LEU A 140 6.28 2.86 3.06
C LEU A 140 6.17 1.78 4.13
N ILE A 141 4.94 1.41 4.53
CA ILE A 141 4.70 0.36 5.52
C ILE A 141 5.23 -0.99 5.01
N ASP A 142 4.89 -1.37 3.78
CA ASP A 142 5.34 -2.61 3.13
C ASP A 142 6.88 -2.67 3.04
N THR A 143 7.50 -1.56 2.66
CA THR A 143 8.96 -1.40 2.60
C THR A 143 9.64 -1.65 3.95
N ILE A 144 9.06 -1.13 5.03
CA ILE A 144 9.65 -1.30 6.36
C ILE A 144 9.47 -2.73 6.87
N THR A 145 8.34 -3.38 6.55
CA THR A 145 8.16 -4.82 6.83
C THR A 145 9.25 -5.63 6.11
N LEU A 146 9.49 -5.39 4.81
CA LEU A 146 10.57 -6.03 4.04
C LEU A 146 11.93 -5.85 4.71
N HIS A 147 12.25 -4.65 5.20
CA HIS A 147 13.54 -4.38 5.81
C HIS A 147 13.75 -5.15 7.12
N SER A 148 12.71 -5.32 7.94
CA SER A 148 12.80 -6.10 9.19
C SER A 148 13.16 -7.57 8.96
N LEU A 149 12.82 -8.11 7.77
CA LEU A 149 13.23 -9.45 7.33
C LEU A 149 14.68 -9.51 6.79
N HIS A 150 15.30 -8.37 6.45
CA HIS A 150 16.63 -8.26 5.83
C HIS A 150 17.79 -8.14 6.85
N HIS A 151 17.62 -8.57 8.10
CA HIS A 151 18.65 -8.35 9.15
C HIS A 151 20.01 -9.05 8.88
N ARG A 152 20.12 -9.88 7.83
CA ARG A 152 21.36 -10.54 7.42
C ARG A 152 21.93 -9.87 6.16
N LYS A 153 23.15 -9.32 6.27
CA LYS A 153 23.94 -8.74 5.17
C LYS A 153 23.88 -9.61 3.92
N GLU A 154 23.29 -9.10 2.86
CA GLU A 154 23.25 -9.79 1.58
C GLU A 154 24.54 -9.64 0.79
N VAL A 155 25.04 -10.78 0.33
CA VAL A 155 26.04 -10.86 -0.74
C VAL A 155 25.35 -10.42 -2.03
N VAL A 156 25.78 -9.30 -2.59
CA VAL A 156 25.21 -8.65 -3.77
C VAL A 156 25.46 -9.51 -5.02
N SER A 157 24.58 -10.47 -5.28
CA SER A 157 24.55 -11.21 -6.56
C SER A 157 23.72 -10.44 -7.60
N MET A 158 24.19 -10.42 -8.86
CA MET A 158 23.52 -9.77 -10.01
C MET A 158 22.03 -10.15 -10.14
N LYS A 159 21.65 -11.38 -9.78
CA LYS A 159 20.25 -11.84 -9.83
C LYS A 159 19.33 -11.08 -8.86
N HIS A 160 19.84 -10.63 -7.71
CA HIS A 160 19.05 -9.85 -6.75
C HIS A 160 18.82 -8.42 -7.22
N LYS A 161 19.79 -7.80 -7.90
CA LYS A 161 19.62 -6.47 -8.50
C LYS A 161 18.54 -6.47 -9.58
N LEU A 162 18.56 -7.46 -10.48
CA LEU A 162 17.57 -7.56 -11.55
C LEU A 162 16.15 -7.78 -11.00
N ARG A 163 16.00 -8.69 -10.04
CA ARG A 163 14.73 -8.90 -9.32
C ARG A 163 14.23 -7.59 -8.71
N ARG A 164 15.09 -6.87 -7.99
CA ARG A 164 14.74 -5.59 -7.34
C ARG A 164 14.30 -4.50 -8.33
N VAL A 165 14.96 -4.39 -9.49
CA VAL A 165 14.56 -3.45 -10.54
C VAL A 165 13.19 -3.82 -11.10
N LEU A 166 12.96 -5.10 -11.43
CA LEU A 166 11.66 -5.56 -11.95
C LEU A 166 10.53 -5.30 -10.94
N PHE A 167 10.76 -5.55 -9.65
CA PHE A 167 9.78 -5.28 -8.59
C PHE A 167 9.51 -3.79 -8.39
N SER A 168 10.54 -2.95 -8.51
CA SER A 168 10.37 -1.51 -8.39
C SER A 168 9.53 -0.92 -9.53
N LEU A 169 9.54 -1.54 -10.71
CA LEU A 169 8.75 -1.12 -11.86
C LEU A 169 7.31 -1.67 -11.87
N ALA A 170 6.92 -2.47 -10.88
CA ALA A 170 5.57 -3.03 -10.79
C ALA A 170 4.45 -1.97 -10.89
N PRO A 171 4.52 -0.81 -10.21
CA PRO A 171 3.52 0.25 -10.39
C PRO A 171 3.49 0.82 -11.81
N VAL A 172 4.65 0.96 -12.47
CA VAL A 172 4.73 1.41 -13.86
C VAL A 172 4.04 0.41 -14.80
N TYR A 173 4.28 -0.89 -14.60
CA TYR A 173 3.60 -1.92 -15.39
C TYR A 173 2.08 -1.87 -15.20
N GLY A 174 1.61 -1.74 -13.96
CA GLY A 174 0.18 -1.56 -13.66
C GLY A 174 -0.43 -0.35 -14.36
N TYR A 175 0.26 0.79 -14.30
CA TYR A 175 -0.15 2.02 -14.98
C TYR A 175 -0.25 1.83 -16.50
N VAL A 176 0.77 1.26 -17.14
CA VAL A 176 0.77 1.03 -18.59
C VAL A 176 -0.33 0.04 -19.00
N ILE A 177 -0.54 -1.03 -18.22
CA ILE A 177 -1.65 -1.97 -18.45
C ILE A 177 -2.99 -1.24 -18.37
N GLY A 178 -3.17 -0.36 -17.38
CA GLY A 178 -4.39 0.43 -17.23
C GLY A 178 -4.62 1.46 -18.34
N LEU A 179 -3.57 1.94 -19.01
CA LEU A 179 -3.70 2.78 -20.21
C LEU A 179 -4.14 1.98 -21.44
N LEU A 180 -3.65 0.74 -21.57
CA LEU A 180 -3.91 -0.09 -22.75
C LEU A 180 -5.26 -0.82 -22.69
N ILE A 181 -5.76 -1.09 -21.47
CA ILE A 181 -6.98 -1.87 -21.26
C ILE A 181 -8.07 -0.98 -20.67
N ASN A 182 -9.14 -0.78 -21.44
CA ASN A 182 -10.36 -0.19 -20.92
C ASN A 182 -11.21 -1.28 -20.26
N ILE A 183 -11.30 -1.27 -18.94
CA ILE A 183 -12.09 -2.25 -18.19
C ILE A 183 -13.44 -1.68 -17.74
N PRO A 184 -14.49 -2.52 -17.63
CA PRO A 184 -15.75 -2.11 -17.02
C PRO A 184 -15.55 -1.61 -15.58
N ARG A 185 -16.32 -0.58 -15.18
CA ARG A 185 -16.27 -0.01 -13.81
C ARG A 185 -16.43 -1.07 -12.72
N VAL A 186 -17.28 -2.08 -12.95
CA VAL A 186 -17.50 -3.23 -12.06
C VAL A 186 -16.19 -3.94 -11.73
N ILE A 187 -15.34 -4.19 -12.73
CA ILE A 187 -14.05 -4.86 -12.54
C ILE A 187 -13.06 -3.94 -11.82
N HIS A 188 -13.05 -2.65 -12.19
CA HIS A 188 -12.18 -1.65 -11.57
C HIS A 188 -12.42 -1.55 -10.07
N PHE A 189 -13.68 -1.31 -9.68
CA PHE A 189 -14.02 -1.20 -8.27
C PHE A 189 -13.88 -2.52 -7.52
N GLY A 190 -14.05 -3.67 -8.20
CA GLY A 190 -13.71 -4.97 -7.63
C GLY A 190 -12.21 -5.08 -7.28
N ILE A 191 -11.33 -4.64 -8.17
CA ILE A 191 -9.88 -4.58 -7.92
C ILE A 191 -9.57 -3.62 -6.76
N VAL A 192 -10.21 -2.44 -6.73
CA VAL A 192 -10.03 -1.47 -5.64
C VAL A 192 -10.49 -2.05 -4.31
N ALA A 193 -11.64 -2.72 -4.23
CA ALA A 193 -12.11 -3.37 -3.00
C ALA A 193 -11.12 -4.44 -2.51
N PHE A 194 -10.68 -5.31 -3.42
CA PHE A 194 -9.69 -6.34 -3.11
C PHE A 194 -8.39 -5.72 -2.60
N LEU A 195 -7.89 -4.68 -3.28
CA LEU A 195 -6.68 -3.95 -2.89
C LEU A 195 -6.84 -3.27 -1.52
N THR A 196 -7.98 -2.66 -1.24
CA THR A 196 -8.30 -2.07 0.07
C THR A 196 -8.22 -3.12 1.17
N GLY A 197 -8.73 -4.32 0.94
CA GLY A 197 -8.60 -5.44 1.87
C GLY A 197 -7.14 -5.84 2.16
N ILE A 198 -6.31 -5.89 1.11
CA ILE A 198 -4.88 -6.18 1.23
C ILE A 198 -4.16 -5.11 2.05
N ILE A 199 -4.40 -3.84 1.76
CA ILE A 199 -3.78 -2.71 2.46
C ILE A 199 -4.22 -2.71 3.92
N LEU A 200 -5.51 -2.98 4.19
CA LEU A 200 -6.03 -3.08 5.55
C LEU A 200 -5.31 -4.19 6.33
N HIS A 201 -5.14 -5.37 5.74
CA HIS A 201 -4.37 -6.45 6.36
C HIS A 201 -2.93 -6.03 6.67
N ALA A 202 -2.24 -5.38 5.72
CA ALA A 202 -0.87 -4.92 5.92
C ALA A 202 -0.72 -3.95 7.11
N ILE A 203 -1.72 -3.09 7.35
CA ILE A 203 -1.74 -2.20 8.50
C ILE A 203 -2.05 -2.93 9.79
N PHE A 204 -3.05 -3.82 9.80
CA PHE A 204 -3.37 -4.64 10.98
C PHE A 204 -2.17 -5.46 11.43
N ARG A 205 -1.45 -6.06 10.48
CA ARG A 205 -0.19 -6.77 10.72
C ARG A 205 0.85 -5.89 11.40
N GLU A 206 0.91 -4.60 11.10
CA GLU A 206 1.89 -3.69 11.68
C GLU A 206 1.46 -3.13 13.05
N ILE A 207 0.15 -3.12 13.34
CA ILE A 207 -0.43 -2.65 14.61
C ILE A 207 -0.41 -3.72 15.71
N ILE A 208 -0.68 -4.98 15.37
CA ILE A 208 -0.85 -6.07 16.33
C ILE A 208 0.44 -6.56 17.05
N PRO A 209 1.67 -6.54 16.47
CA PRO A 209 2.80 -7.23 17.09
C PRO A 209 3.34 -6.49 18.33
N GLU A 210 3.43 -7.22 19.45
CA GLU A 210 3.85 -6.72 20.77
C GLU A 210 5.29 -6.16 20.80
N GLU A 211 6.14 -6.57 19.86
CA GLU A 211 7.55 -6.16 19.78
C GLU A 211 7.73 -4.73 19.23
N LYS A 212 6.80 -4.26 18.39
CA LYS A 212 6.83 -2.91 17.81
C LYS A 212 6.00 -1.97 18.68
N ARG A 213 6.67 -1.23 19.57
CA ARG A 213 6.00 -0.22 20.40
C ARG A 213 5.54 0.97 19.56
N ILE A 214 4.29 0.92 19.08
CA ILE A 214 3.58 2.09 18.57
C ILE A 214 3.45 3.09 19.72
N LEU A 215 3.90 4.32 19.48
CA LEU A 215 3.82 5.42 20.44
C LEU A 215 2.47 6.10 20.27
N PRO A 216 1.54 5.99 21.26
CA PRO A 216 0.17 6.46 21.11
C PRO A 216 0.09 7.94 20.72
N LEU A 217 0.95 8.78 21.28
CA LEU A 217 0.97 10.21 21.02
C LEU A 217 1.26 10.53 19.54
N TYR A 218 2.24 9.86 18.92
CA TYR A 218 2.57 10.11 17.51
C TYR A 218 1.55 9.49 16.56
N PHE A 219 0.96 8.35 16.94
CA PHE A 219 -0.16 7.74 16.24
C PHE A 219 -1.37 8.70 16.21
N SER A 220 -1.75 9.24 17.37
CA SER A 220 -2.87 10.20 17.48
C SER A 220 -2.61 11.47 16.69
N ILE A 221 -1.37 11.98 16.65
CA ILE A 221 -1.02 13.14 15.81
C ILE A 221 -1.26 12.84 14.33
N GLY A 222 -0.87 11.65 13.84
CA GLY A 222 -1.13 11.23 12.47
C GLY A 222 -2.61 11.17 12.14
N VAL A 223 -3.41 10.57 13.03
CA VAL A 223 -4.87 10.50 12.91
C VAL A 223 -5.48 11.91 12.87
N LEU A 224 -5.19 12.74 13.88
CA LEU A 224 -5.77 14.08 14.01
C LEU A 224 -5.41 15.00 12.84
N PHE A 225 -4.19 14.88 12.31
CA PHE A 225 -3.76 15.66 11.15
C PHE A 225 -4.65 15.38 9.94
N PHE A 226 -4.90 14.11 9.62
CA PHE A 226 -5.73 13.74 8.47
C PHE A 226 -7.23 13.95 8.70
N VAL A 227 -7.71 13.80 9.93
CA VAL A 227 -9.07 14.21 10.30
C VAL A 227 -9.25 15.71 10.05
N GLY A 228 -8.33 16.54 10.54
CA GLY A 228 -8.37 17.99 10.34
C GLY A 228 -8.32 18.38 8.86
N LEU A 229 -7.47 17.72 8.06
CA LEU A 229 -7.38 17.95 6.63
C LEU A 229 -8.68 17.59 5.91
N PHE A 230 -9.31 16.47 6.27
CA PHE A 230 -10.61 16.05 5.73
C PHE A 230 -11.73 17.02 6.10
N PHE A 231 -11.78 17.49 7.34
CA PHE A 231 -12.76 18.50 7.77
C PHE A 231 -12.58 19.82 7.02
N LEU A 232 -11.33 20.25 6.78
CA LEU A 232 -11.04 21.46 6.03
C LEU A 232 -11.50 21.34 4.58
N ASP A 233 -11.24 20.19 3.95
CA ASP A 233 -11.73 19.91 2.59
C ASP A 233 -13.27 19.93 2.53
N ALA A 234 -13.93 19.22 3.45
CA ALA A 234 -15.39 19.21 3.53
C ALA A 234 -15.97 20.62 3.71
N PHE A 235 -15.32 21.47 4.51
CA PHE A 235 -15.75 22.85 4.74
C PHE A 235 -15.52 23.77 3.52
N LEU A 236 -14.46 23.55 2.73
CA LEU A 236 -14.18 24.34 1.52
C LEU A 236 -15.07 23.98 0.33
N VAL A 237 -15.59 22.74 0.30
CA VAL A 237 -16.48 22.24 -0.75
C VAL A 237 -17.95 22.55 -0.46
N SER A 238 -18.30 22.87 0.80
CA SER A 238 -19.64 23.26 1.26
C SER A 238 -19.94 24.73 0.96
#